data_AF-A0A3B0Y9Z2-F1
#
_entry.id   AF-A0A3B0Y9Z2-F1
#
_cell.length_a   1.000
_cell.length_b   1.000
_cell.length_c   1.000
_cell.angle_alpha   90.00
_cell.angle_beta   90.00
_cell.angle_gamma   90.00
#
_symmetry.space_group_name_H-M   'P 1'
#
loop_
_entity.id
_entity.type
_entity.pdbx_description
1 polymer ?
#
loop_
_entity_poly.entity_id
_entity_poly.type
_entity_poly.pdbx_seq_one_letter_code
_entity_poly.pdbx_strand_id
1 'polypeptide(L)'
;MLDISLEDTFGKRYVIKTFQQNTHQGALQPLKFSDKNRAFSFVCGLRVPHGYWQRTLGSIERGSLSSFHCKSDSGQSSPEHRISQYLYYKRIYIYELVNSRAHKDAQGSRSFEQSNGDRYTFNHVSAQLLAGPHQYVALNSETDIADLLRELPCDERQLDELARSLDLGGTPGSGNGHSRARISAGIMAGEIIVSVRPKRVIPPEPVVLQALTAADRPMVVEPALSCQAGEGCACWRCAGYEKSGTDTGRGR
;
A
#
# COMPACT_ATOMS: atom_id res chain seq x y z
N MET A 1 -10.30 -10.67 0.66
CA MET A 1 -8.87 -10.48 0.99
C MET A 1 -8.10 -11.64 0.37
N LEU A 2 -7.68 -11.49 -0.89
CA LEU A 2 -6.92 -12.49 -1.66
C LEU A 2 -5.46 -12.03 -1.89
N ASP A 3 -5.06 -10.97 -1.20
CA ASP A 3 -3.80 -10.27 -1.42
C ASP A 3 -2.62 -10.92 -0.68
N ILE A 4 -2.68 -12.25 -0.51
CA ILE A 4 -1.60 -13.02 0.08
C ILE A 4 -0.71 -13.51 -1.07
N SER A 5 0.59 -13.23 -0.97
CA SER A 5 1.57 -13.84 -1.86
C SER A 5 1.73 -15.32 -1.52
N LEU A 6 1.57 -16.19 -2.51
CA LEU A 6 1.81 -17.63 -2.39
C LEU A 6 3.17 -17.98 -2.97
N GLU A 7 3.78 -19.07 -2.52
CA GLU A 7 5.08 -19.54 -3.00
C GLU A 7 4.92 -20.94 -3.61
N ASP A 8 5.62 -21.26 -4.69
CA ASP A 8 5.69 -22.64 -5.18
C ASP A 8 6.80 -23.46 -4.50
N THR A 9 6.99 -24.70 -4.93
CA THR A 9 8.08 -25.57 -4.45
C THR A 9 9.47 -25.08 -4.85
N PHE A 10 9.57 -24.24 -5.88
CA PHE A 10 10.82 -23.69 -6.39
C PHE A 10 11.15 -22.31 -5.80
N GLY A 11 10.32 -21.80 -4.88
CA GLY A 11 10.50 -20.52 -4.24
C GLY A 11 10.01 -19.31 -5.04
N LYS A 12 9.36 -19.53 -6.20
CA LYS A 12 8.71 -18.46 -6.98
C LYS A 12 7.45 -17.99 -6.27
N ARG A 13 7.17 -16.69 -6.35
CA ARG A 13 6.04 -16.08 -5.65
C ARG A 13 4.96 -15.64 -6.62
N TYR A 14 3.71 -15.77 -6.19
CA TYR A 14 2.54 -15.52 -7.01
C TYR A 14 1.49 -14.74 -6.23
N VAL A 15 0.70 -13.94 -6.95
CA VAL A 15 -0.51 -13.30 -6.40
C VAL A 15 -1.70 -13.70 -7.22
N ILE A 16 -2.80 -14.00 -6.52
CA ILE A 16 -4.06 -14.40 -7.13
C ILE A 16 -5.02 -13.22 -7.03
N LYS A 17 -5.56 -12.81 -8.17
CA LYS A 17 -6.57 -11.76 -8.27
C LYS A 17 -7.84 -12.33 -8.89
N THR A 18 -8.99 -11.85 -8.41
CA THR A 18 -10.27 -12.13 -9.07
C THR A 18 -10.46 -11.25 -10.29
N PHE A 19 -11.39 -11.61 -11.17
CA PHE A 19 -11.74 -10.78 -12.33
C PHE A 19 -12.09 -9.33 -11.98
N GLN A 20 -12.83 -9.10 -10.89
CA GLN A 20 -13.20 -7.75 -10.45
C GLN A 20 -12.00 -6.95 -9.93
N GLN A 21 -10.98 -7.63 -9.42
CA GLN A 21 -9.73 -7.02 -8.94
C GLN A 21 -8.68 -6.92 -10.05
N ASN A 22 -8.99 -7.41 -11.24
CA ASN A 22 -8.08 -7.40 -12.36
C ASN A 22 -8.05 -6.00 -12.99
N THR A 23 -7.35 -5.08 -12.35
CA THR A 23 -6.95 -3.84 -13.01
C THR A 23 -5.86 -4.21 -14.01
N HIS A 24 -5.96 -3.76 -15.26
CA HIS A 24 -4.87 -3.91 -16.23
C HIS A 24 -3.63 -3.17 -15.67
N GLN A 25 -2.61 -3.91 -15.23
CA GLN A 25 -1.39 -3.35 -14.63
C GLN A 25 -0.22 -3.42 -15.63
N GLY A 26 -0.27 -2.55 -16.66
CA GLY A 26 0.84 -2.35 -17.60
C GLY A 26 1.26 -3.63 -18.34
N ALA A 27 2.55 -3.96 -18.28
CA ALA A 27 3.15 -5.11 -18.94
C ALA A 27 2.82 -6.46 -18.30
N LEU A 28 2.25 -6.46 -17.09
CA LEU A 28 2.09 -7.66 -16.31
C LEU A 28 1.00 -8.55 -16.89
N GLN A 29 1.40 -9.69 -17.45
CA GLN A 29 0.46 -10.66 -18.00
C GLN A 29 0.13 -11.75 -16.98
N PRO A 30 -1.15 -12.13 -16.85
CA PRO A 30 -1.50 -13.27 -16.03
C PRO A 30 -1.02 -14.56 -16.69
N LEU A 31 -0.66 -15.55 -15.86
CA LEU A 31 -0.36 -16.90 -16.29
C LEU A 31 -1.57 -17.49 -17.02
N LYS A 32 -1.32 -18.05 -18.19
CA LYS A 32 -2.32 -18.72 -19.03
C LYS A 32 -2.09 -20.21 -18.99
N PHE A 33 -3.13 -20.96 -18.69
CA PHE A 33 -3.09 -22.42 -18.66
C PHE A 33 -3.80 -22.96 -19.92
N SER A 34 -3.11 -23.84 -20.65
CA SER A 34 -3.64 -24.47 -21.86
C SER A 34 -4.74 -25.48 -21.57
N ASP A 35 -4.74 -26.07 -20.37
CA ASP A 35 -5.71 -27.08 -19.96
C ASP A 35 -5.97 -27.02 -18.44
N LYS A 36 -7.04 -27.69 -18.00
CA LYS A 36 -7.46 -27.74 -16.60
C LYS A 36 -6.49 -28.53 -15.71
N ASN A 37 -5.83 -29.54 -16.26
CA ASN A 37 -4.95 -30.45 -15.51
C ASN A 37 -3.62 -29.77 -15.15
N ARG A 38 -3.09 -28.92 -16.03
CA ARG A 38 -1.93 -28.06 -15.79
C ARG A 38 -2.26 -26.98 -14.77
N ALA A 39 -3.43 -26.36 -14.88
CA ALA A 39 -3.90 -25.42 -13.85
C ALA A 39 -4.02 -26.12 -12.49
N PHE A 40 -4.52 -27.35 -12.45
CA PHE A 40 -4.62 -28.14 -11.22
C PHE A 40 -3.25 -28.50 -10.65
N SER A 41 -2.35 -29.01 -11.48
CA SER A 41 -0.97 -29.33 -11.07
C SER A 41 -0.26 -28.11 -10.51
N PHE A 42 -0.45 -26.94 -11.14
CA PHE A 42 0.05 -25.67 -10.64
C PHE A 42 -0.53 -25.32 -9.26
N VAL A 43 -1.85 -25.37 -9.11
CA VAL A 43 -2.55 -25.10 -7.84
C VAL A 43 -2.07 -26.01 -6.71
N CYS A 44 -1.89 -27.30 -6.99
CA CYS A 44 -1.37 -28.27 -6.02
C CYS A 44 0.12 -28.08 -5.72
N GLY A 45 0.88 -27.47 -6.63
CA GLY A 45 2.29 -27.12 -6.43
C GLY A 45 2.52 -25.88 -5.56
N LEU A 46 1.47 -25.13 -5.24
CA LEU A 46 1.56 -23.93 -4.39
C LEU A 46 1.54 -24.29 -2.90
N ARG A 47 2.45 -23.68 -2.15
CA ARG A 47 2.46 -23.68 -0.68
C ARG A 47 1.40 -22.70 -0.19
N VAL A 48 0.25 -23.24 0.22
CA VAL A 48 -0.88 -22.42 0.69
C VAL A 48 -1.20 -22.68 2.17
N PRO A 49 -1.65 -21.65 2.92
CA PRO A 49 -2.20 -21.87 4.25
C PRO A 49 -3.42 -22.80 4.23
N HIS A 50 -3.64 -23.53 5.32
CA HIS A 50 -4.81 -24.40 5.44
C HIS A 50 -6.13 -23.64 5.16
N GLY A 51 -7.02 -24.25 4.39
CA GLY A 51 -8.31 -23.68 4.01
C GLY A 51 -8.24 -22.45 3.10
N TYR A 52 -7.06 -22.09 2.57
CA TYR A 52 -6.91 -20.95 1.66
C TYR A 52 -7.80 -21.07 0.42
N TRP A 53 -7.79 -22.23 -0.25
CA TRP A 53 -8.61 -22.46 -1.44
C TRP A 53 -10.10 -22.44 -1.15
N GLN A 54 -10.52 -23.04 -0.04
CA GLN A 54 -11.92 -22.99 0.38
C GLN A 54 -12.40 -21.56 0.66
N ARG A 55 -11.59 -20.74 1.34
CA ARG A 55 -11.90 -19.31 1.56
C ARG A 55 -11.92 -18.53 0.25
N THR A 56 -11.00 -18.83 -0.66
CA THR A 56 -10.91 -18.20 -1.98
C THR A 56 -12.15 -18.50 -2.81
N LEU A 57 -12.58 -19.75 -2.87
CA LEU A 57 -13.82 -20.17 -3.51
C LEU A 57 -15.02 -19.44 -2.92
N GLY A 58 -15.17 -19.44 -1.59
CA GLY A 58 -16.26 -18.74 -0.93
C GLY A 58 -16.26 -17.24 -1.20
N SER A 59 -15.11 -16.62 -1.48
CA SER A 59 -15.04 -15.20 -1.90
C SER A 59 -15.47 -15.01 -3.36
N ILE A 60 -15.07 -15.91 -4.25
CA ILE A 60 -15.43 -15.86 -5.68
C ILE A 60 -16.93 -16.09 -5.85
N GLU A 61 -17.48 -17.10 -5.18
CA GLU A 61 -18.88 -17.50 -5.29
C GLU A 61 -19.81 -16.45 -4.70
N ARG A 62 -19.46 -15.84 -3.56
CA ARG A 62 -20.24 -14.74 -2.98
C ARG A 62 -20.25 -13.47 -3.83
N GLY A 63 -19.16 -13.20 -4.56
CA GLY A 63 -19.03 -12.02 -5.43
C GLY A 63 -19.57 -12.22 -6.84
N SER A 64 -19.91 -13.46 -7.24
CA SER A 64 -20.39 -13.77 -8.58
C SER A 64 -21.92 -13.84 -8.61
N LEU A 65 -22.56 -12.77 -9.10
CA LEU A 65 -23.98 -12.77 -9.45
C LEU A 65 -24.29 -13.62 -10.70
N SER A 66 -23.28 -14.19 -11.35
CA SER A 66 -23.43 -14.94 -12.60
C SER A 66 -23.64 -16.43 -12.33
N SER A 67 -24.61 -17.01 -13.05
CA SER A 67 -25.05 -18.42 -13.06
C SER A 67 -23.99 -19.48 -13.41
N PHE A 68 -22.70 -19.09 -13.47
CA PHE A 68 -21.59 -19.98 -13.76
C PHE A 68 -21.17 -20.74 -12.50
N HIS A 69 -22.03 -21.66 -12.08
CA HIS A 69 -21.60 -22.77 -11.25
C HIS A 69 -20.83 -23.71 -12.17
N CYS A 70 -19.51 -23.79 -11.99
CA CYS A 70 -18.77 -24.95 -12.46
C CYS A 70 -19.38 -26.16 -11.74
N LYS A 71 -20.37 -26.79 -12.38
CA LYS A 71 -20.95 -28.04 -11.89
C LYS A 71 -19.79 -29.01 -11.83
N SER A 72 -19.44 -29.44 -10.62
CA SER A 72 -18.45 -30.50 -10.49
C SER A 72 -19.09 -31.75 -11.07
N ASP A 73 -18.55 -32.26 -12.18
CA ASP A 73 -19.03 -33.51 -12.79
C ASP A 73 -18.90 -34.71 -11.82
N SER A 74 -18.15 -34.54 -10.72
CA SER A 74 -18.06 -35.45 -9.58
C SER A 74 -18.49 -34.73 -8.29
N GLY A 75 -19.40 -35.31 -7.50
CA GLY A 75 -19.85 -34.77 -6.20
C GLY A 75 -18.78 -34.62 -5.10
N GLN A 76 -17.49 -34.79 -5.42
CA GLN A 76 -16.34 -34.66 -4.51
C GLN A 76 -15.19 -33.84 -5.12
N SER A 77 -15.48 -32.85 -5.96
CA SER A 77 -14.39 -32.00 -6.50
C SER A 77 -13.75 -31.18 -5.39
N SER A 78 -12.47 -31.45 -5.11
CA SER A 78 -11.71 -30.74 -4.09
C SER A 78 -11.65 -29.22 -4.39
N PRO A 79 -11.43 -28.37 -3.37
CA PRO A 79 -11.31 -26.92 -3.57
C PRO A 79 -10.28 -26.54 -4.66
N GLU A 80 -9.16 -27.26 -4.72
CA GLU A 80 -8.08 -27.08 -5.69
C GLU A 80 -8.57 -27.31 -7.12
N HIS A 81 -9.38 -28.36 -7.32
CA HIS A 81 -9.93 -28.69 -8.63
C HIS A 81 -10.96 -27.65 -9.11
N ARG A 82 -11.71 -27.04 -8.19
CA ARG A 82 -12.62 -25.94 -8.56
C ARG A 82 -11.84 -24.67 -8.90
N ILE A 83 -10.79 -24.36 -8.13
CA ILE A 83 -9.90 -23.22 -8.42
C ILE A 83 -9.22 -23.38 -9.78
N SER A 84 -8.73 -24.57 -10.12
CA SER A 84 -8.09 -24.82 -11.43
C SER A 84 -9.05 -24.60 -12.59
N GLN A 85 -10.33 -24.95 -12.44
CA GLN A 85 -11.36 -24.62 -13.41
C GLN A 85 -11.56 -23.10 -13.54
N TYR A 86 -11.63 -22.37 -12.43
CA TYR A 86 -11.74 -20.91 -12.47
C TYR A 86 -10.52 -20.23 -13.13
N LEU A 87 -9.32 -20.79 -12.96
CA LEU A 87 -8.11 -20.34 -13.67
C LEU A 87 -8.22 -20.57 -15.17
N TYR A 88 -8.57 -21.80 -15.57
CA TYR A 88 -8.71 -22.17 -16.97
C TYR A 88 -9.76 -21.31 -17.70
N TYR A 89 -10.90 -21.05 -17.06
CA TYR A 89 -11.96 -20.19 -17.62
C TYR A 89 -11.72 -18.68 -17.40
N LYS A 90 -10.50 -18.27 -17.00
CA LYS A 90 -10.09 -16.86 -16.85
C LYS A 90 -10.99 -16.04 -15.91
N ARG A 91 -11.47 -16.64 -14.83
CA ARG A 91 -12.27 -15.96 -13.78
C ARG A 91 -11.41 -15.48 -12.62
N ILE A 92 -10.30 -16.18 -12.40
CA ILE A 92 -9.22 -15.75 -11.54
C ILE A 92 -7.94 -15.70 -12.35
N TYR A 93 -7.08 -14.77 -11.98
CA TYR A 93 -5.83 -14.48 -12.64
C TYR A 93 -4.70 -14.70 -11.65
N ILE A 94 -3.62 -15.30 -12.11
CA ILE A 94 -2.41 -15.49 -11.32
C ILE A 94 -1.30 -14.72 -11.99
N TYR A 95 -0.61 -13.95 -11.18
CA TYR A 95 0.52 -13.15 -11.59
C TYR A 95 1.77 -13.66 -10.89
N GLU A 96 2.83 -13.87 -11.66
CA GLU A 96 4.15 -14.11 -11.10
C GLU A 96 4.69 -12.80 -10.53
N LEU A 97 5.09 -12.85 -9.27
CA LEU A 97 5.82 -11.76 -8.64
C LEU A 97 7.28 -11.93 -8.98
N VAL A 98 7.86 -10.92 -9.62
CA VAL A 98 9.31 -10.91 -9.85
C VAL A 98 9.99 -10.82 -8.49
N ASN A 99 10.66 -11.92 -8.16
CA ASN A 99 11.04 -12.30 -6.83
C ASN A 99 12.34 -11.58 -6.47
N SER A 100 12.28 -10.30 -6.10
CA SER A 100 13.45 -9.71 -5.47
C SER A 100 13.51 -10.23 -4.03
N ARG A 101 14.22 -11.33 -3.77
CA ARG A 101 14.75 -11.59 -2.41
C ARG A 101 15.53 -10.36 -1.89
N ALA A 102 15.99 -9.52 -2.80
CA ALA A 102 16.50 -8.17 -2.58
C ALA A 102 15.47 -7.12 -2.11
N HIS A 103 14.15 -7.38 -2.04
CA HIS A 103 13.16 -6.30 -1.82
C HIS A 103 13.26 -5.62 -0.45
N LYS A 104 13.79 -6.32 0.57
CA LYS A 104 14.01 -5.73 1.89
C LYS A 104 15.34 -4.97 1.98
N ASP A 105 16.39 -5.47 1.32
CA ASP A 105 17.74 -4.89 1.41
C ASP A 105 18.00 -3.83 0.32
N ALA A 106 17.34 -3.93 -0.84
CA ALA A 106 17.51 -3.03 -2.00
C ALA A 106 16.48 -1.89 -2.06
N GLN A 107 15.67 -1.68 -1.02
CA GLN A 107 14.76 -0.53 -1.02
C GLN A 107 15.54 0.78 -0.99
N GLY A 108 16.72 0.81 -0.34
CA GLY A 108 17.62 1.96 -0.35
C GLY A 108 18.18 2.28 -1.74
N SER A 109 18.57 1.27 -2.51
CA SER A 109 19.14 1.46 -3.87
C SER A 109 18.09 1.80 -4.93
N ARG A 110 16.79 1.70 -4.59
CA ARG A 110 15.67 1.96 -5.49
C ARG A 110 14.97 3.29 -5.21
N SER A 111 15.35 3.98 -4.14
CA SER A 111 14.72 5.23 -3.70
C SER A 111 15.68 6.41 -3.82
N PHE A 112 15.21 7.49 -4.42
CA PHE A 112 15.96 8.73 -4.61
C PHE A 112 15.15 9.89 -4.03
N GLU A 113 15.80 10.74 -3.24
CA GLU A 113 15.20 11.94 -2.66
C GLU A 113 15.61 13.15 -3.49
N GLN A 114 14.64 13.88 -4.05
CA GLN A 114 14.88 15.10 -4.81
C GLN A 114 15.13 16.30 -3.87
N SER A 115 15.60 17.42 -4.42
CA SER A 115 15.87 18.66 -3.68
C SER A 115 14.62 19.27 -3.03
N ASN A 116 13.43 19.02 -3.59
CA ASN A 116 12.13 19.36 -2.98
C ASN A 116 11.78 18.48 -1.76
N GLY A 117 12.55 17.42 -1.51
CA GLY A 117 12.35 16.43 -0.46
C GLY A 117 11.32 15.33 -0.79
N ASP A 118 10.85 15.27 -2.04
CA ASP A 118 10.02 14.18 -2.52
C ASP A 118 10.88 12.94 -2.77
N ARG A 119 10.34 11.78 -2.40
CA ARG A 119 11.03 10.49 -2.57
C ARG A 119 10.41 9.71 -3.72
N TYR A 120 11.21 9.50 -4.76
CA TYR A 120 10.87 8.65 -5.89
C TYR A 120 11.38 7.25 -5.62
N THR A 121 10.55 6.24 -5.86
CA THR A 121 10.94 4.84 -5.72
C THR A 121 10.60 4.08 -6.98
N PHE A 122 11.61 3.42 -7.55
CA PHE A 122 11.48 2.59 -8.73
C PHE A 122 11.19 1.16 -8.30
N ASN A 123 10.09 0.59 -8.79
CA ASN A 123 9.71 -0.78 -8.49
C ASN A 123 9.38 -1.52 -9.78
N HIS A 124 9.51 -2.84 -9.75
CA HIS A 124 8.93 -3.67 -10.78
C HIS A 124 7.39 -3.56 -10.71
N VAL A 125 6.71 -3.61 -11.85
CA VAL A 125 5.24 -3.47 -11.95
C VAL A 125 4.50 -4.47 -11.07
N SER A 126 5.06 -5.66 -10.85
CA SER A 126 4.49 -6.65 -9.92
C SER A 126 4.32 -6.16 -8.47
N ALA A 127 5.05 -5.11 -8.06
CA ALA A 127 4.86 -4.49 -6.76
C ALA A 127 3.47 -3.83 -6.60
N GLN A 128 2.86 -3.34 -7.69
CA GLN A 128 1.48 -2.81 -7.68
C GLN A 128 0.43 -3.84 -7.26
N LEU A 129 0.72 -5.14 -7.42
CA LEU A 129 -0.22 -6.19 -7.03
C LEU A 129 -0.34 -6.36 -5.52
N LEU A 130 0.71 -6.01 -4.78
CA LEU A 130 0.82 -6.17 -3.34
C LEU A 130 0.64 -4.84 -2.59
N ALA A 131 1.02 -3.74 -3.22
CA ALA A 131 1.11 -2.46 -2.56
C ALA A 131 -0.28 -1.78 -2.43
N GLY A 132 -0.47 -1.05 -1.33
CA GLY A 132 -1.66 -0.23 -1.11
C GLY A 132 -1.72 0.98 -2.06
N PRO A 133 -2.59 1.98 -1.81
CA PRO A 133 -2.70 3.15 -2.67
C PRO A 133 -1.39 3.96 -2.62
N HIS A 134 -0.50 3.71 -3.57
CA HIS A 134 0.65 4.56 -3.86
C HIS A 134 0.31 5.52 -5.00
N GLN A 135 0.84 6.74 -4.89
CA GLN A 135 0.76 7.70 -5.99
C GLN A 135 1.86 7.34 -7.00
N TYR A 136 1.45 6.87 -8.17
CA TYR A 136 2.36 6.59 -9.28
C TYR A 136 2.53 7.85 -10.12
N VAL A 137 3.75 8.07 -10.59
CA VAL A 137 4.06 9.15 -11.53
C VAL A 137 3.64 8.69 -12.91
N ALA A 138 2.82 9.50 -13.60
CA ALA A 138 2.47 9.23 -14.99
C ALA A 138 3.65 9.64 -15.88
N LEU A 139 4.31 8.66 -16.49
CA LEU A 139 5.42 8.85 -17.43
C LEU A 139 4.94 8.33 -18.79
N ASN A 140 4.56 9.24 -19.68
CA ASN A 140 3.88 8.88 -20.94
C ASN A 140 4.82 8.96 -22.16
N SER A 141 5.98 9.59 -22.01
CA SER A 141 6.94 9.80 -23.08
C SER A 141 8.37 9.55 -22.62
N GLU A 142 9.24 9.22 -23.57
CA GLU A 142 10.68 9.06 -23.33
C GLU A 142 11.31 10.37 -22.81
N THR A 143 10.78 11.52 -23.24
CA THR A 143 11.18 12.83 -22.76
C THR A 143 10.86 13.02 -21.28
N ASP A 144 9.65 12.65 -20.82
CA ASP A 144 9.28 12.75 -19.40
C ASP A 144 10.20 11.90 -18.52
N ILE A 145 10.56 10.70 -19.01
CA ILE A 145 11.45 9.79 -18.29
C ILE A 145 12.87 10.35 -18.26
N ALA A 146 13.36 10.87 -19.38
CA ALA A 146 14.69 11.47 -19.45
C ALA A 146 14.82 12.70 -18.55
N ASP A 147 13.77 13.52 -18.47
CA ASP A 147 13.74 14.69 -17.58
C ASP A 147 13.71 14.26 -16.11
N LEU A 148 12.85 13.30 -15.75
CA LEU A 148 12.84 12.71 -14.40
C LEU A 148 14.23 12.18 -14.00
N LEU A 149 14.84 11.34 -14.83
CA LEU A 149 16.16 10.74 -14.55
C LEU A 149 17.28 11.78 -14.49
N ARG A 150 17.14 12.93 -15.17
CA ARG A 150 18.10 14.04 -15.12
C ARG A 150 17.99 14.83 -13.81
N GLU A 151 16.78 14.97 -13.28
CA GLU A 151 16.52 15.68 -12.02
C GLU A 151 16.88 14.88 -10.77
N LEU A 152 16.97 13.55 -10.87
CA LEU A 152 17.38 12.71 -9.75
C LEU A 152 18.84 12.97 -9.40
N PRO A 153 19.18 13.18 -8.10
CA PRO A 153 20.56 13.36 -7.66
C PRO A 153 21.27 12.01 -7.61
N CYS A 154 21.46 11.39 -8.77
CA CYS A 154 22.07 10.07 -8.90
C CYS A 154 23.25 10.08 -9.87
N ASP A 155 24.33 9.39 -9.50
CA ASP A 155 25.46 9.12 -10.38
C ASP A 155 25.20 7.88 -11.26
N GLU A 156 26.00 7.68 -12.30
CA GLU A 156 25.84 6.53 -13.21
C GLU A 156 26.00 5.20 -12.46
N ARG A 157 26.79 5.16 -11.37
CA ARG A 157 26.98 3.96 -10.54
C ARG A 157 25.71 3.57 -9.79
N GLN A 158 25.00 4.55 -9.24
CA GLN A 158 23.70 4.35 -8.59
C GLN A 158 22.65 3.93 -9.61
N LEU A 159 22.71 4.42 -10.85
CA LEU A 159 21.83 3.98 -11.93
C LEU A 159 22.15 2.54 -12.38
N ASP A 160 23.43 2.16 -12.44
CA ASP A 160 23.85 0.77 -12.68
C ASP A 160 23.39 -0.17 -11.56
N GLU A 161 23.47 0.28 -10.30
CA GLU A 161 22.94 -0.46 -9.15
C GLU A 161 21.42 -0.58 -9.19
N LEU A 162 20.72 0.50 -9.56
CA LEU A 162 19.29 0.49 -9.75
C LEU A 162 18.89 -0.52 -10.82
N ALA A 163 19.51 -0.47 -12.00
CA ALA A 163 19.22 -1.37 -13.12
C ALA A 163 19.46 -2.83 -12.74
N ARG A 164 20.57 -3.14 -12.04
CA ARG A 164 20.83 -4.48 -11.49
C ARG A 164 19.80 -4.90 -10.46
N SER A 165 19.41 -3.99 -9.56
CA SER A 165 18.42 -4.28 -8.53
C SER A 165 17.05 -4.59 -9.12
N LEU A 166 16.72 -4.00 -10.27
CA LEU A 166 15.47 -4.22 -11.02
C LEU A 166 15.55 -5.41 -11.97
N ASP A 167 16.69 -6.12 -12.01
CA ASP A 167 16.95 -7.26 -12.91
C ASP A 167 16.75 -6.92 -14.40
N LEU A 168 17.04 -5.66 -14.77
CA LEU A 168 16.95 -5.21 -16.15
C LEU A 168 18.17 -5.75 -16.91
N GLY A 169 17.94 -6.76 -17.73
CA GLY A 169 18.97 -7.52 -18.44
C GLY A 169 20.15 -6.68 -18.91
N GLY A 170 21.34 -7.03 -18.44
CA GLY A 170 22.60 -6.48 -18.87
C GLY A 170 23.66 -7.58 -18.80
N THR A 171 24.36 -7.82 -19.90
CA THR A 171 25.49 -8.75 -19.91
C THR A 171 26.52 -8.31 -18.86
N PRO A 172 26.91 -9.18 -17.91
CA PRO A 172 27.94 -8.86 -16.94
C PRO A 172 29.25 -8.65 -17.69
N GLY A 173 29.70 -7.39 -17.80
CA GLY A 173 30.91 -7.02 -18.55
C GLY A 173 30.76 -5.81 -19.47
N SER A 174 29.54 -5.39 -19.82
CA SER A 174 29.31 -4.12 -20.54
C SER A 174 29.25 -2.96 -19.54
N GLY A 175 30.38 -2.70 -18.87
CA GLY A 175 30.58 -1.42 -18.18
C GLY A 175 30.66 -0.32 -19.23
N ASN A 176 29.67 0.58 -19.21
CA ASN A 176 29.72 1.99 -19.65
C ASN A 176 28.35 2.43 -20.20
N GLY A 177 27.63 3.26 -19.43
CA GLY A 177 26.79 4.35 -19.95
C GLY A 177 25.41 4.02 -20.52
N HIS A 178 24.88 2.81 -20.33
CA HIS A 178 23.56 2.42 -20.87
C HIS A 178 22.48 2.21 -19.81
N SER A 179 22.75 2.48 -18.53
CA SER A 179 21.79 2.19 -17.47
C SER A 179 20.58 3.10 -17.52
N ARG A 180 20.76 4.39 -17.86
CA ARG A 180 19.63 5.28 -18.16
C ARG A 180 18.74 4.74 -19.27
N ALA A 181 19.34 4.32 -20.39
CA ALA A 181 18.60 3.76 -21.52
C ALA A 181 17.84 2.48 -21.14
N ARG A 182 18.43 1.60 -20.33
CA ARG A 182 17.78 0.37 -19.84
C ARG A 182 16.60 0.68 -18.90
N ILE A 183 16.78 1.62 -17.99
CA ILE A 183 15.70 2.06 -17.08
C ILE A 183 14.57 2.71 -17.89
N SER A 184 14.89 3.61 -18.83
CA SER A 184 13.90 4.23 -19.71
C SER A 184 13.14 3.19 -20.53
N ALA A 185 13.85 2.22 -21.12
CA ALA A 185 13.23 1.14 -21.88
C ALA A 185 12.30 0.29 -21.00
N GLY A 186 12.70 -0.06 -19.77
CA GLY A 186 11.86 -0.83 -18.84
C GLY A 186 10.63 -0.05 -18.36
N ILE A 187 10.71 1.27 -18.19
CA ILE A 187 9.55 2.13 -17.89
C ILE A 187 8.61 2.19 -19.10
N MET A 188 9.13 2.44 -20.31
CA MET A 188 8.34 2.48 -21.53
C MET A 188 7.68 1.14 -21.86
N ALA A 189 8.35 0.03 -21.56
CA ALA A 189 7.80 -1.30 -21.69
C ALA A 189 6.69 -1.60 -20.65
N GLY A 190 6.58 -0.78 -19.59
CA GLY A 190 5.64 -0.97 -18.49
C GLY A 190 6.06 -2.03 -17.47
N GLU A 191 7.33 -2.42 -17.47
CA GLU A 191 7.93 -3.37 -16.53
C GLU A 191 8.34 -2.67 -15.22
N ILE A 192 8.72 -1.39 -15.31
CA ILE A 192 9.10 -0.55 -14.18
C ILE A 192 8.04 0.51 -13.97
N ILE A 193 7.73 0.75 -12.71
CA ILE A 193 6.84 1.80 -12.26
C ILE A 193 7.57 2.72 -11.28
N VAL A 194 7.25 4.01 -11.34
CA VAL A 194 7.80 5.01 -10.42
C VAL A 194 6.69 5.47 -9.49
N SER A 195 6.90 5.30 -8.18
CA SER A 195 6.02 5.83 -7.15
C SER A 195 6.66 7.04 -6.48
N VAL A 196 5.86 8.06 -6.19
CA VAL A 196 6.29 9.25 -5.45
C VAL A 196 5.70 9.23 -4.04
N ARG A 197 6.53 9.55 -3.05
CA ARG A 197 6.09 9.83 -1.68
C ARG A 197 6.45 11.28 -1.38
N PRO A 198 5.45 12.18 -1.29
CA PRO A 198 5.73 13.58 -1.02
C PRO A 198 6.32 13.75 0.37
N LYS A 199 7.18 14.77 0.53
CA LYS A 199 7.69 15.14 1.86
C LYS A 199 6.51 15.41 2.79
N ARG A 200 6.48 14.75 3.94
CA ARG A 200 5.51 15.08 4.98
C ARG A 200 5.88 16.46 5.53
N VAL A 201 5.18 17.49 5.09
CA VAL A 201 5.18 18.78 5.77
C VAL A 201 4.53 18.52 7.12
N ILE A 202 5.34 18.50 8.18
CA ILE A 202 4.81 18.51 9.54
C ILE A 202 4.00 19.79 9.63
N PRO A 203 2.68 19.74 9.90
CA PRO A 203 1.92 20.96 10.07
C PRO A 203 2.62 21.81 11.14
N PRO A 204 2.78 23.12 10.93
CA PRO A 204 3.38 23.96 11.96
C PRO A 204 2.63 23.70 13.26
N GLU A 205 3.38 23.46 14.35
CA GLU A 205 2.76 23.28 15.67
C GLU A 205 1.74 24.40 15.85
N PRO A 206 0.49 24.09 16.25
CA PRO A 206 -0.47 25.14 16.51
C PRO A 206 0.20 26.07 17.52
N VAL A 207 0.35 27.34 17.13
CA VAL A 207 0.77 28.38 18.05
C VAL A 207 -0.29 28.38 19.13
N VAL A 208 0.00 27.67 20.23
CA VAL A 208 -0.78 27.78 21.45
C VAL A 208 -0.62 29.24 21.82
N LEU A 209 -1.65 30.03 21.54
CA LEU A 209 -1.78 31.39 22.01
C LEU A 209 -1.55 31.34 23.53
N GLN A 210 -0.33 31.65 23.97
CA GLN A 210 -0.05 32.08 25.33
C GLN A 210 -0.74 33.43 25.50
N ALA A 211 -2.06 33.39 25.64
CA ALA A 211 -2.91 34.54 25.88
C ALA A 211 -3.77 34.28 27.12
N LEU A 212 -3.18 33.75 28.20
CA LEU A 212 -3.81 33.67 29.51
C LEU A 212 -2.77 33.80 30.63
N THR A 213 -1.97 34.86 30.63
CA THR A 213 -1.25 35.34 31.83
C THR A 213 -1.22 36.87 31.86
N ALA A 214 -2.40 37.48 31.85
CA ALA A 214 -2.58 38.89 32.20
C ALA A 214 -3.82 39.14 33.08
N ALA A 215 -4.47 38.09 33.57
CA ALA A 215 -5.64 38.19 34.45
C ALA A 215 -5.32 38.01 35.95
N ASP A 216 -4.06 37.71 36.32
CA ASP A 216 -3.62 37.53 37.72
C ASP A 216 -2.56 38.57 38.14
N ARG A 217 -2.74 39.83 37.73
CA ARG A 217 -2.08 40.93 38.45
C ARG A 217 -3.10 41.52 39.43
N PRO A 218 -2.96 41.32 40.76
CA PRO A 218 -3.76 42.06 41.71
C PRO A 218 -3.48 43.56 41.51
N MET A 219 -4.54 44.34 41.32
CA MET A 219 -4.47 45.80 41.40
C MET A 219 -3.84 46.16 42.75
N VAL A 220 -2.71 46.84 42.71
CA VAL A 220 -2.19 47.59 43.85
C VAL A 220 -3.17 48.74 44.08
N VAL A 221 -4.12 48.54 45.00
CA VAL A 221 -5.02 49.57 45.48
C VAL A 221 -4.27 50.33 46.56
N GLU A 222 -3.93 51.60 46.27
CA GLU A 222 -3.41 52.52 47.29
C GLU A 222 -4.45 52.72 48.41
N PRO A 223 -4.03 52.75 49.68
CA PRO A 223 -4.94 52.94 50.80
C PRO A 223 -5.39 54.41 50.90
N ALA A 224 -6.67 54.64 50.66
CA ALA A 224 -7.36 55.82 51.16
C ALA A 224 -7.68 55.63 52.65
N LEU A 225 -7.41 56.68 53.42
CA LEU A 225 -7.61 56.81 54.85
C LEU A 225 -9.05 56.53 55.33
N SER A 226 -9.10 55.91 56.51
CA SER A 226 -9.98 56.22 57.66
C SER A 226 -11.37 55.55 57.81
N CYS A 227 -11.61 55.19 59.08
CA CYS A 227 -12.90 54.98 59.79
C CYS A 227 -13.64 53.67 59.48
N GLN A 228 -13.56 52.65 60.34
CA GLN A 228 -14.24 52.44 61.64
C GLN A 228 -15.55 51.63 61.53
N ALA A 229 -15.53 50.49 62.24
CA ALA A 229 -16.60 49.86 63.03
C ALA A 229 -17.89 49.36 62.36
N GLY A 230 -18.34 48.18 62.83
CA GLY A 230 -19.68 47.62 62.60
C GLY A 230 -19.61 46.24 61.94
N GLU A 231 -19.41 45.18 62.70
CA GLU A 231 -20.47 44.27 63.17
C GLU A 231 -20.97 43.26 62.12
N GLY A 232 -20.75 41.98 62.44
CA GLY A 232 -21.70 40.89 62.22
C GLY A 232 -22.09 40.52 60.79
N CYS A 233 -21.64 39.35 60.32
CA CYS A 233 -22.51 38.17 60.22
C CYS A 233 -21.86 37.04 59.44
N ALA A 234 -22.04 35.83 59.97
CA ALA A 234 -21.79 34.56 59.35
C ALA A 234 -22.91 34.19 58.35
N CYS A 235 -22.58 33.36 57.34
CA CYS A 235 -23.43 32.32 56.72
C CYS A 235 -22.56 31.62 55.65
N TRP A 236 -22.13 30.36 55.81
CA TRP A 236 -22.83 29.08 55.64
C TRP A 236 -23.38 28.79 54.22
N ARG A 237 -22.67 27.85 53.56
CA ARG A 237 -23.13 26.59 52.92
C ARG A 237 -23.85 26.53 51.56
N CYS A 238 -23.49 25.43 50.88
CA CYS A 238 -24.24 24.57 49.94
C CYS A 238 -24.36 25.05 48.47
N ALA A 239 -24.47 24.20 47.45
CA ALA A 239 -24.23 22.77 47.21
C ALA A 239 -24.63 22.49 45.75
N GLY A 240 -24.01 21.49 45.12
CA GLY A 240 -24.64 20.62 44.11
C GLY A 240 -24.63 21.10 42.66
N TYR A 241 -24.19 20.23 41.74
CA TYR A 241 -24.93 19.97 40.50
C TYR A 241 -24.58 18.60 39.87
N GLU A 242 -25.54 18.07 39.12
CA GLU A 242 -25.87 16.67 38.89
C GLU A 242 -25.20 16.00 37.67
N LYS A 243 -25.26 14.65 37.69
CA LYS A 243 -25.07 13.73 36.57
C LYS A 243 -26.34 13.66 35.70
N SER A 244 -26.18 13.49 34.39
CA SER A 244 -27.20 12.86 33.55
C SER A 244 -26.55 11.93 32.51
N GLY A 245 -27.10 10.72 32.40
CA GLY A 245 -26.81 9.75 31.36
C GLY A 245 -28.06 9.52 30.51
N THR A 246 -27.88 9.01 29.30
CA THR A 246 -28.98 8.55 28.45
C THR A 246 -28.63 7.23 27.79
N ASP A 247 -29.44 6.25 28.14
CA ASP A 247 -29.57 4.91 27.58
C ASP A 247 -30.63 4.94 26.48
N THR A 248 -30.46 4.22 25.37
CA THR A 248 -31.50 4.05 24.34
C THR A 248 -31.57 2.59 23.90
N GLY A 249 -32.63 1.93 24.36
CA GLY A 249 -33.01 0.57 23.99
C GLY A 249 -33.62 0.47 22.60
N ARG A 250 -33.43 -0.72 21.99
CA ARG A 250 -34.09 -1.19 20.76
C ARG A 250 -35.18 -2.19 21.13
N GLY A 251 -36.36 -2.04 20.53
CA GLY A 251 -37.45 -3.01 20.62
C GLY A 251 -38.15 -3.17 19.27
N ARG A 252 -38.20 -4.44 18.84
CA ARG A 252 -38.95 -5.11 17.77
C ARG A 252 -38.61 -4.80 16.31
#